data_AF-A0A354EDK8-F1
#
_entry.id   AF-A0A354EDK8-F1
#
_cell.length_a   1.000
_cell.length_b   1.000
_cell.length_c   1.000
_cell.angle_alpha   90.00
_cell.angle_beta   90.00
_cell.angle_gamma   90.00
#
_symmetry.space_group_name_H-M   'P 1'
#
loop_
_entity.id
_entity.type
_entity.pdbx_description
1 polymer ?
#
loop_
_entity_poly.entity_id
_entity_poly.type
_entity_poly.pdbx_seq_one_letter_code
_entity_poly.pdbx_strand_id
1 'polypeptide(L)'
;MYLARRRVRNHISFIIRETYRDGACLRSRDLLDLGSTPQRFIHYATGSAFSIDDWVVDSLRSRGLDPDPFVLERLFFPFLDPRVRARIESFADRHQYRRWQPVSPQVRQKIVAETHEFDRRRIHFLRFGQTDQRRLNSCAVLYRVLLDKSRDELEQYFLEQEQVLRPWEYKRYISTIFDLQRFFTESYAPNMPEALDEEKLDEYFMRQFCRLDSDPHFWSGVERTGRLPEYLVRYLIMYFDYAFPARSGWEEYLRSFMDSRRHTPPRSGRRVSLSAAATVFGISSAELSALGRKELKRLFRQKARKLHPDRGGNHEQFVALADAYQEMLRTKAGKP
;
A
#
# COMPACT_ATOMS: atom_id res chain seq x y z
N MET A 1 8.87 19.96 8.38
CA MET A 1 9.21 20.23 6.96
C MET A 1 9.22 18.93 6.17
N TYR A 2 8.79 18.98 4.92
CA TYR A 2 8.80 17.86 3.97
C TYR A 2 9.08 18.37 2.56
N LEU A 3 9.43 17.46 1.66
CA LEU A 3 9.70 17.77 0.27
C LEU A 3 8.45 17.49 -0.56
N ALA A 4 7.90 18.51 -1.19
CA ALA A 4 6.78 18.40 -2.11
C ALA A 4 7.26 18.37 -3.56
N ARG A 5 6.73 17.45 -4.34
CA ARG A 5 6.92 17.37 -5.79
C ARG A 5 5.71 17.99 -6.48
N ARG A 6 5.94 18.89 -7.42
CA ARG A 6 4.90 19.54 -8.24
C ARG A 6 5.23 19.35 -9.70
N ARG A 7 4.25 18.89 -10.49
CA ARG A 7 4.38 18.86 -11.95
C ARG A 7 4.15 20.25 -12.51
N VAL A 8 5.17 20.81 -13.15
CA VAL A 8 5.08 22.11 -13.84
C VAL A 8 5.37 21.87 -15.31
N ARG A 9 4.33 21.91 -16.15
CA ARG A 9 4.40 21.54 -17.58
C ARG A 9 4.97 20.12 -17.74
N ASN A 10 6.18 19.99 -18.30
CA ASN A 10 6.86 18.71 -18.58
C ASN A 10 8.02 18.41 -17.61
N HIS A 11 8.19 19.18 -16.54
CA HIS A 11 9.23 18.91 -15.53
C HIS A 11 8.63 18.81 -14.12
N ILE A 12 9.37 18.14 -13.24
CA ILE A 12 9.07 18.07 -11.82
C ILE A 12 9.84 19.19 -11.14
N SER A 13 9.15 20.02 -10.36
CA SER A 13 9.74 21.00 -9.46
C SER A 13 9.61 20.51 -8.03
N PHE A 14 10.60 20.81 -7.20
CA PHE A 14 10.64 20.44 -5.80
C PHE A 14 10.51 21.67 -4.91
N ILE A 15 9.68 21.58 -3.88
CA ILE A 15 9.41 22.68 -2.95
C ILE A 15 9.54 22.13 -1.53
N ILE A 16 10.29 22.81 -0.67
CA ILE A 16 10.26 22.56 0.77
C ILE A 16 8.96 23.17 1.30
N ARG A 17 8.15 22.36 1.96
CA ARG A 17 6.92 22.78 2.62
C ARG A 17 6.96 22.44 4.10
N GLU A 18 6.05 23.03 4.84
CA GLU A 18 5.74 22.56 6.18
C GLU A 18 4.26 22.43 6.43
N THR A 19 3.94 21.47 7.29
CA THR A 19 2.65 21.37 7.94
C THR A 19 2.61 22.33 9.12
N TYR A 20 1.55 23.12 9.22
CA TYR A 20 1.28 23.99 10.35
C TYR A 20 -0.19 23.84 10.79
N ARG A 21 -0.46 24.16 12.05
CA ARG A 21 -1.82 24.12 12.60
C ARG A 21 -2.53 25.45 12.31
N ASP A 22 -3.70 25.36 11.68
CA ASP A 22 -4.60 26.48 11.43
C ASP A 22 -5.95 26.15 12.08
N GLY A 23 -6.15 26.68 13.30
CA GLY A 23 -7.29 26.31 14.13
C GLY A 23 -7.37 24.81 14.41
N ALA A 24 -8.44 24.17 13.95
CA ALA A 24 -8.71 22.75 14.15
C ALA A 24 -8.06 21.83 13.11
N CYS A 25 -7.56 22.37 11.98
CA CYS A 25 -7.00 21.56 10.90
C CYS A 25 -5.49 21.79 10.72
N LEU A 26 -4.86 20.86 10.02
CA LEU A 26 -3.45 20.96 9.61
C LEU A 26 -3.40 21.38 8.14
N ARG A 27 -2.71 22.46 7.86
CA ARG A 27 -2.52 23.02 6.51
C ARG A 27 -1.05 22.97 6.13
N SER A 28 -0.77 23.22 4.86
CA SER A 28 0.58 23.27 4.32
C SER A 28 0.90 24.66 3.77
N ARG A 29 2.15 25.10 3.89
CA ARG A 29 2.65 26.31 3.22
C ARG A 29 4.00 26.09 2.55
N ASP A 30 4.23 26.84 1.46
CA ASP A 30 5.48 26.81 0.70
C ASP A 30 6.57 27.59 1.44
N LEU A 31 7.70 26.95 1.71
CA LEU A 31 8.86 27.54 2.40
C LEU A 31 10.00 27.88 1.44
N LEU A 32 10.29 27.03 0.46
CA LEU A 32 11.37 27.30 -0.48
C LEU A 32 11.18 26.51 -1.76
N ASP A 33 11.20 27.19 -2.91
CA ASP A 33 11.21 26.50 -4.21
C ASP A 33 12.65 26.15 -4.60
N LEU A 34 12.91 24.85 -4.75
CA LEU A 34 14.22 24.31 -5.12
C LEU A 34 14.37 24.20 -6.65
N GLY A 35 13.28 24.34 -7.41
CA GLY A 35 13.26 24.11 -8.85
C GLY A 35 13.35 22.62 -9.21
N SER A 36 13.81 22.32 -10.43
CA SER A 36 13.88 20.96 -10.97
C SER A 36 15.17 20.22 -10.66
N THR A 37 16.20 20.91 -10.16
CA THR A 37 17.55 20.35 -9.92
C THR A 37 18.03 20.56 -8.48
N PRO A 38 17.42 19.91 -7.48
CA PRO A 38 17.85 20.05 -6.07
C PRO A 38 19.29 19.63 -5.81
N GLN A 39 19.89 18.79 -6.68
CA GLN A 39 21.28 18.35 -6.57
C GLN A 39 22.27 19.51 -6.52
N ARG A 40 21.94 20.66 -7.13
CA ARG A 40 22.82 21.85 -7.20
C ARG A 40 23.10 22.46 -5.83
N PHE A 41 22.27 22.17 -4.84
CA PHE A 41 22.40 22.68 -3.48
C PHE A 41 23.16 21.72 -2.56
N ILE A 42 23.81 20.71 -3.11
CA ILE A 42 24.59 19.72 -2.35
C ILE A 42 26.06 19.91 -2.69
N HIS A 43 26.83 20.28 -1.68
CA HIS A 43 28.28 20.45 -1.78
C HIS A 43 28.97 19.21 -1.24
N TYR A 44 29.75 18.53 -2.09
CA TYR A 44 30.51 17.35 -1.67
C TYR A 44 31.90 17.74 -1.19
N ALA A 45 32.24 17.31 0.01
CA ALA A 45 33.61 17.36 0.52
C ALA A 45 34.35 16.05 0.16
N THR A 46 35.55 15.88 0.70
CA THR A 46 36.33 14.65 0.47
C THR A 46 35.61 13.42 1.06
N GLY A 47 35.64 12.31 0.32
CA GLY A 47 35.08 11.04 0.75
C GLY A 47 33.56 10.92 0.59
N SER A 48 32.84 10.83 1.70
CA SER A 48 31.37 10.68 1.75
C SER A 48 30.68 11.80 2.53
N ALA A 49 31.43 12.84 2.90
CA ALA A 49 30.86 14.02 3.54
C ALA A 49 30.22 14.93 2.49
N PHE A 50 29.06 15.48 2.83
CA PHE A 50 28.37 16.49 2.04
C PHE A 50 27.77 17.53 2.98
N SER A 51 27.54 18.73 2.47
CA SER A 51 26.80 19.80 3.14
C SER A 51 25.72 20.34 2.20
N ILE A 52 24.69 20.95 2.78
CA ILE A 52 23.66 21.66 2.03
C ILE A 52 24.09 23.11 1.89
N ASP A 53 23.83 23.69 0.73
CA ASP A 53 24.15 25.09 0.40
C ASP A 53 23.57 26.07 1.44
N ASP A 54 24.41 26.98 1.92
CA ASP A 54 24.04 28.01 2.90
C ASP A 54 22.87 28.86 2.42
N TRP A 55 22.73 29.07 1.11
CA TRP A 55 21.56 29.76 0.54
C TRP A 55 20.23 29.11 0.94
N VAL A 56 20.18 27.77 1.04
CA VAL A 56 18.97 27.05 1.49
C VAL A 56 18.69 27.35 2.95
N VAL A 57 19.72 27.30 3.80
CA VAL A 57 19.63 27.54 5.24
C VAL A 57 19.20 28.98 5.51
N ASP A 58 19.87 29.94 4.89
CA ASP A 58 19.61 31.37 5.06
C ASP A 58 18.23 31.76 4.52
N SER A 59 17.80 31.16 3.40
CA SER A 59 16.45 31.36 2.86
C SER A 59 15.37 30.88 3.83
N LEU A 60 15.57 29.74 4.50
CA LEU A 60 14.63 29.25 5.52
C LEU A 60 14.66 30.12 6.79
N ARG A 61 15.84 30.57 7.23
CA ARG A 61 16.01 31.52 8.35
C ARG A 61 15.32 32.84 8.13
N SER A 62 15.40 33.38 6.91
CA SER A 62 14.69 34.62 6.53
C SER A 62 13.16 34.52 6.68
N ARG A 63 12.63 33.29 6.67
CA ARG A 63 11.19 33.00 6.88
C ARG A 63 10.87 32.64 8.34
N GLY A 64 11.80 32.84 9.27
CA GLY A 64 11.63 32.60 10.70
C GLY A 64 11.79 31.15 11.13
N LEU A 65 12.40 30.29 10.30
CA LEU A 65 12.67 28.90 10.63
C LEU A 65 14.16 28.69 10.91
N ASP A 66 14.51 27.98 11.97
CA ASP A 66 15.88 27.49 12.17
C ASP A 66 15.91 25.99 11.86
N PRO A 67 16.31 25.60 10.63
CA PRO A 67 16.19 24.22 10.18
C PRO A 67 17.26 23.34 10.82
N ASP A 68 16.83 22.25 11.46
CA ASP A 68 17.75 21.20 11.94
C ASP A 68 18.55 20.62 10.75
N PRO A 69 19.90 20.64 10.78
CA PRO A 69 20.75 20.08 9.74
C PRO A 69 20.39 18.64 9.36
N PHE A 70 20.05 17.78 10.33
CA PHE A 70 19.68 16.39 10.06
C PHE A 70 18.35 16.28 9.32
N VAL A 71 17.42 17.21 9.56
CA VAL A 71 16.16 17.27 8.82
C VAL A 71 16.42 17.69 7.38
N LEU A 72 17.28 18.68 7.15
CA LEU A 72 17.68 19.10 5.80
C LEU A 72 18.40 17.99 5.04
N GLU A 73 19.39 17.34 5.65
CA GLU A 73 20.09 16.20 5.04
C GLU A 73 19.10 15.12 4.60
N ARG A 74 18.10 14.80 5.43
CA ARG A 74 17.06 13.82 5.09
C ARG A 74 16.20 14.25 3.89
N LEU A 75 15.89 15.54 3.75
CA LEU A 75 15.14 16.05 2.60
C LEU A 75 15.95 15.98 1.31
N PHE A 76 17.26 16.17 1.38
CA PHE A 76 18.16 16.11 0.23
C PHE A 76 18.70 14.71 -0.07
N PHE A 77 18.53 13.75 0.85
CA PHE A 77 18.98 12.37 0.71
C PHE A 77 18.61 11.71 -0.64
N PRO A 78 17.39 11.89 -1.19
CA PRO A 78 17.04 11.32 -2.50
C PRO A 78 17.87 11.84 -3.68
N PHE A 79 18.51 13.00 -3.53
CA PHE A 79 19.27 13.71 -4.56
C PHE A 79 20.79 13.54 -4.42
N LEU A 80 21.25 12.82 -3.38
CA LEU A 80 22.66 12.53 -3.20
C LEU A 80 23.21 11.70 -4.36
N ASP A 81 24.51 11.87 -4.63
CA ASP A 81 25.25 11.02 -5.55
C ASP A 81 25.04 9.55 -5.16
N PRO A 82 24.69 8.66 -6.11
CA PRO A 82 24.37 7.27 -5.80
C PRO A 82 25.46 6.54 -5.00
N ARG A 83 26.74 6.88 -5.20
CA ARG A 83 27.86 6.26 -4.45
C ARG A 83 27.90 6.74 -3.01
N VAL A 84 27.66 8.04 -2.78
CA VAL A 84 27.59 8.62 -1.44
C VAL A 84 26.37 8.07 -0.70
N ARG A 85 25.20 8.08 -1.36
CA ARG A 85 23.97 7.52 -0.82
C ARG A 85 24.12 6.07 -0.38
N ALA A 86 24.65 5.20 -1.23
CA ALA A 86 24.82 3.78 -0.92
C ALA A 86 25.72 3.52 0.31
N ARG A 87 26.74 4.36 0.54
CA ARG A 87 27.62 4.26 1.71
C ARG A 87 26.92 4.68 3.01
N ILE A 88 26.11 5.73 2.96
CA ILE A 88 25.46 6.34 4.13
C ILE A 88 24.12 5.67 4.46
N GLU A 89 23.42 5.09 3.48
CA GLU A 89 22.08 4.49 3.64
C GLU A 89 22.04 3.46 4.77
N SER A 90 23.07 2.63 4.91
CA SER A 90 23.17 1.67 6.01
C SER A 90 23.26 2.31 7.40
N PHE A 91 23.70 3.57 7.51
CA PHE A 91 23.86 4.32 8.76
C PHE A 91 22.70 5.28 9.05
N ALA A 92 22.01 5.76 8.02
CA ALA A 92 20.95 6.76 8.11
C ALA A 92 19.82 6.36 9.10
N ASP A 93 19.47 5.08 9.15
CA ASP A 93 18.38 4.59 10.02
C ASP A 93 18.85 3.99 11.36
N ARG A 94 20.16 3.84 11.61
CA ARG A 94 20.67 3.13 12.82
C ARG A 94 20.29 3.80 14.13
N HIS A 95 20.08 5.12 14.13
CA HIS A 95 19.69 5.84 15.33
C HIS A 95 18.23 5.59 15.74
N GLN A 96 17.35 5.25 14.79
CA GLN A 96 15.93 5.01 15.08
C GLN A 96 15.69 3.67 15.82
N TYR A 97 16.50 2.65 15.53
CA TYR A 97 16.33 1.31 16.10
C TYR A 97 16.82 1.16 17.55
N ARG A 98 17.61 2.12 18.07
CA ARG A 98 18.22 2.02 19.41
C ARG A 98 17.28 2.39 20.57
N ARG A 99 16.08 2.90 20.30
CA ARG A 99 15.09 3.31 21.32
C ARG A 99 13.69 2.77 21.02
N TRP A 100 13.60 1.51 20.60
CA TRP A 100 12.28 0.88 20.44
C TRP A 100 11.62 0.73 21.81
N GLN A 101 10.48 1.39 21.97
CA GLN A 101 9.61 1.27 23.14
C GLN A 101 8.23 0.80 22.66
N PRO A 102 7.58 -0.13 23.37
CA PRO A 102 6.22 -0.54 23.05
C PRO A 102 5.27 0.65 23.07
N VAL A 103 4.48 0.82 22.00
CA VAL A 103 3.48 1.89 21.93
C VAL A 103 2.35 1.60 22.92
N SER A 104 2.06 2.56 23.80
CA SER A 104 0.99 2.45 24.81
C SER A 104 -0.40 2.29 24.18
N PRO A 105 -1.36 1.66 24.88
CA PRO A 105 -2.74 1.51 24.38
C PRO A 105 -3.41 2.84 24.01
N GLN A 106 -3.19 3.89 24.82
CA GLN A 106 -3.72 5.23 24.58
C GLN A 106 -3.20 5.82 23.27
N VAL A 107 -1.90 5.67 22.99
CA VAL A 107 -1.31 6.15 21.73
C VAL A 107 -1.84 5.34 20.55
N ARG A 108 -2.07 4.03 20.68
CA ARG A 108 -2.71 3.22 19.62
C ARG A 108 -4.11 3.71 19.30
N GLN A 109 -4.91 4.01 20.33
CA GLN A 109 -6.26 4.54 20.14
C GLN A 109 -6.23 5.92 19.48
N LYS A 110 -5.32 6.81 19.91
CA LYS A 110 -5.10 8.11 19.27
C LYS A 110 -4.79 7.95 17.77
N ILE A 111 -3.87 7.06 17.42
CA ILE A 111 -3.53 6.79 16.01
C ILE A 111 -4.77 6.36 15.22
N VAL A 112 -5.56 5.41 15.74
CA VAL A 112 -6.75 4.93 15.05
C VAL A 112 -7.85 6.00 14.93
N ALA A 113 -7.97 6.89 15.92
CA ALA A 113 -8.96 7.95 15.92
C ALA A 113 -8.61 9.12 14.99
N GLU A 114 -7.33 9.49 14.91
CA GLU A 114 -6.89 10.68 14.17
C GLU A 114 -6.48 10.40 12.71
N THR A 115 -6.23 9.14 12.36
CA THR A 115 -5.83 8.76 11.00
C THR A 115 -7.02 8.30 10.16
N HIS A 116 -7.08 8.79 8.92
CA HIS A 116 -8.12 8.41 7.98
C HIS A 116 -7.98 6.94 7.57
N GLU A 117 -9.11 6.23 7.45
CA GLU A 117 -9.09 4.80 7.13
C GLU A 117 -8.42 4.51 5.78
N PHE A 118 -8.68 5.33 4.76
CA PHE A 118 -8.04 5.23 3.44
C PHE A 118 -6.50 5.23 3.52
N ASP A 119 -5.92 6.13 4.32
CA ASP A 119 -4.47 6.23 4.49
C ASP A 119 -3.88 5.00 5.17
N ARG A 120 -4.60 4.45 6.16
CA ARG A 120 -4.20 3.21 6.81
C ARG A 120 -4.19 2.04 5.83
N ARG A 121 -5.21 1.94 4.97
CA ARG A 121 -5.26 0.90 3.94
C ARG A 121 -4.09 1.00 2.97
N ARG A 122 -3.73 2.22 2.55
CA ARG A 122 -2.54 2.50 1.72
C ARG A 122 -1.25 2.00 2.39
N ILE A 123 -0.99 2.42 3.63
CA ILE A 123 0.19 1.99 4.39
C ILE A 123 0.22 0.46 4.56
N HIS A 124 -0.91 -0.14 4.93
CA HIS A 124 -0.99 -1.58 5.17
C HIS A 124 -0.61 -2.37 3.92
N PHE A 125 -1.14 -1.98 2.76
CA PHE A 125 -0.78 -2.63 1.50
C PHE A 125 0.69 -2.41 1.14
N LEU A 126 1.20 -1.18 1.24
CA LEU A 126 2.60 -0.87 0.90
C LEU A 126 3.61 -1.61 1.78
N ARG A 127 3.20 -2.01 2.99
CA ARG A 127 4.05 -2.73 3.94
C ARG A 127 3.94 -4.24 3.85
N PHE A 128 2.75 -4.78 3.58
CA PHE A 128 2.52 -6.23 3.61
C PHE A 128 2.18 -6.85 2.25
N GLY A 129 1.79 -6.05 1.26
CA GLY A 129 1.27 -6.50 -0.03
C GLY A 129 -0.05 -7.29 0.07
N GLN A 130 -0.73 -7.22 1.22
CA GLN A 130 -1.92 -8.00 1.52
C GLN A 130 -3.20 -7.24 1.14
N THR A 131 -4.10 -7.94 0.46
CA THR A 131 -5.47 -7.47 0.12
C THR A 131 -6.43 -7.61 1.31
N ASP A 132 -6.21 -8.58 2.19
CA ASP A 132 -7.02 -8.76 3.39
C ASP A 132 -6.66 -7.72 4.46
N GLN A 133 -7.59 -6.79 4.70
CA GLN A 133 -7.40 -5.68 5.64
C GLN A 133 -8.39 -5.68 6.82
N ARG A 134 -9.07 -6.78 7.14
CA ARG A 134 -10.08 -6.77 8.24
C ARG A 134 -9.48 -6.43 9.61
N ARG A 135 -8.17 -6.67 9.78
CA ARG A 135 -7.43 -6.39 11.02
C ARG A 135 -6.60 -5.11 10.92
N LEU A 136 -7.02 -4.17 10.07
CA LEU A 136 -6.31 -2.91 9.83
C LEU A 136 -5.88 -2.23 11.14
N ASN A 137 -6.80 -2.09 12.10
CA ASN A 137 -6.55 -1.40 13.37
C ASN A 137 -5.62 -2.16 14.32
N SER A 138 -5.42 -3.47 14.15
CA SER A 138 -4.48 -4.24 14.96
C SER A 138 -3.02 -3.81 14.72
N CYS A 139 -2.74 -3.23 13.55
CA CYS A 139 -1.43 -2.71 13.16
C CYS A 139 -1.27 -1.20 13.43
N ALA A 140 -2.00 -0.63 14.40
CA ALA A 140 -2.00 0.81 14.68
C ALA A 140 -0.60 1.46 14.74
N VAL A 141 0.40 0.76 15.29
CA VAL A 141 1.78 1.25 15.39
C VAL A 141 2.37 1.67 14.03
N LEU A 142 1.98 0.99 12.96
CA LEU A 142 2.43 1.26 11.60
C LEU A 142 1.96 2.62 11.07
N TYR A 143 0.79 3.06 11.52
CA TYR A 143 0.14 4.29 11.06
C TYR A 143 0.59 5.53 11.84
N ARG A 144 1.48 5.37 12.83
CA ARG A 144 2.05 6.50 13.59
C ARG A 144 2.68 7.55 12.68
N VAL A 145 3.22 7.12 11.53
CA VAL A 145 3.83 8.01 10.53
C VAL A 145 2.82 8.98 9.89
N LEU A 146 1.50 8.73 10.00
CA LEU A 146 0.46 9.59 9.46
C LEU A 146 0.04 10.72 10.41
N LEU A 147 0.44 10.65 11.68
CA LEU A 147 0.07 11.66 12.67
C LEU A 147 0.77 12.99 12.42
N ASP A 148 0.11 14.07 12.82
CA ASP A 148 0.64 15.44 12.80
C ASP A 148 1.09 15.91 11.40
N LYS A 149 0.41 15.43 10.35
CA LYS A 149 0.65 15.78 8.94
C LYS A 149 -0.57 16.40 8.31
N SER A 150 -0.36 17.45 7.52
CA SER A 150 -1.39 18.00 6.64
C SER A 150 -1.71 16.99 5.52
N ARG A 151 -2.89 17.16 4.90
CA ARG A 151 -3.28 16.31 3.76
C ARG A 151 -2.25 16.35 2.62
N ASP A 152 -1.67 17.52 2.34
CA ASP A 152 -0.63 17.67 1.32
C ASP A 152 0.63 16.86 1.68
N GLU A 153 1.09 16.94 2.92
CA GLU A 153 2.24 16.14 3.38
C GLU A 153 1.98 14.63 3.27
N LEU A 154 0.76 14.19 3.60
CA LEU A 154 0.37 12.80 3.45
C LEU A 154 0.34 12.36 1.97
N GLU A 155 -0.21 13.17 1.07
CA GLU A 155 -0.22 12.83 -0.37
C GLU A 155 1.19 12.81 -0.95
N GLN A 156 2.09 13.72 -0.55
CA GLN A 156 3.50 13.70 -0.96
C GLN A 156 4.23 12.46 -0.42
N TYR A 157 3.93 12.06 0.83
CA TYR A 157 4.42 10.82 1.41
C TYR A 157 3.97 9.61 0.60
N PHE A 158 2.68 9.48 0.29
CA PHE A 158 2.18 8.35 -0.51
C PHE A 158 2.67 8.38 -1.95
N LEU A 159 2.84 9.56 -2.56
CA LEU A 159 3.43 9.70 -3.89
C LEU A 159 4.85 9.11 -3.97
N GLU A 160 5.62 9.23 -2.88
CA GLU A 160 6.93 8.60 -2.79
C GLU A 160 6.82 7.09 -2.51
N GLN A 161 6.04 6.69 -1.50
CA GLN A 161 5.98 5.28 -1.10
C GLN A 161 5.39 4.37 -2.19
N GLU A 162 4.44 4.86 -2.97
CA GLU A 162 3.78 4.07 -4.02
C GLU A 162 4.68 3.85 -5.26
N GLN A 163 5.86 4.50 -5.36
CA GLN A 163 6.81 4.24 -6.45
C GLN A 163 7.42 2.83 -6.42
N VAL A 164 7.31 2.15 -5.28
CA VAL A 164 7.73 0.74 -5.16
C VAL A 164 6.78 -0.22 -5.89
N LEU A 165 5.53 0.21 -6.11
CA LEU A 165 4.51 -0.62 -6.73
C LEU A 165 4.85 -0.85 -8.20
N ARG A 166 4.68 -2.09 -8.64
CA ARG A 166 4.87 -2.44 -10.05
C ARG A 166 3.55 -2.28 -10.82
N PRO A 167 3.60 -2.04 -12.14
CA PRO A 167 2.41 -1.88 -12.97
C PRO A 167 1.30 -2.93 -12.77
N TRP A 168 1.67 -4.20 -12.64
CA TRP A 168 0.72 -5.30 -12.43
C TRP A 168 0.12 -5.36 -11.02
N GLU A 169 0.62 -4.57 -10.08
CA GLU A 169 0.10 -4.47 -8.72
C GLU A 169 -0.90 -3.33 -8.57
N TYR A 170 -1.00 -2.42 -9.55
CA TYR A 170 -1.81 -1.22 -9.46
C TYR A 170 -3.29 -1.52 -9.27
N LYS A 171 -3.93 -2.30 -10.16
CA LYS A 171 -5.37 -2.62 -10.02
C LYS A 171 -5.68 -3.33 -8.71
N ARG A 172 -4.78 -4.23 -8.25
CA ARG A 172 -4.87 -4.89 -6.93
C ARG A 172 -4.73 -3.91 -5.77
N TYR A 173 -3.77 -3.00 -5.85
CA TYR A 173 -3.55 -1.95 -4.86
C TYR A 173 -4.79 -1.08 -4.73
N ILE A 174 -5.29 -0.55 -5.86
CA ILE A 174 -6.47 0.30 -5.89
C ILE A 174 -7.70 -0.44 -5.33
N SER A 175 -7.94 -1.67 -5.79
CA SER A 175 -9.05 -2.48 -5.30
C SER A 175 -9.00 -2.66 -3.77
N THR A 176 -7.80 -2.82 -3.22
CA THR A 176 -7.60 -2.98 -1.79
C THR A 176 -7.81 -1.68 -1.01
N ILE A 177 -7.20 -0.56 -1.43
CA ILE A 177 -7.25 0.69 -0.66
C ILE A 177 -8.62 1.36 -0.70
N PHE A 178 -9.40 1.12 -1.77
CA PHE A 178 -10.81 1.49 -1.86
C PHE A 178 -11.74 0.47 -1.22
N ASP A 179 -11.21 -0.66 -0.74
CA ASP A 179 -11.94 -1.71 -0.03
C ASP A 179 -13.09 -2.29 -0.85
N LEU A 180 -12.86 -2.50 -2.16
CA LEU A 180 -13.89 -2.94 -3.10
C LEU A 180 -14.39 -4.35 -2.77
N GLN A 181 -13.52 -5.19 -2.21
CA GLN A 181 -13.84 -6.56 -1.79
C GLN A 181 -15.04 -6.66 -0.83
N ARG A 182 -15.38 -5.59 -0.10
CA ARG A 182 -16.46 -5.63 0.90
C ARG A 182 -17.86 -5.69 0.29
N PHE A 183 -17.99 -5.35 -0.99
CA PHE A 183 -19.27 -5.36 -1.70
C PHE A 183 -19.62 -6.73 -2.29
N PHE A 184 -18.72 -7.69 -2.13
CA PHE A 184 -18.85 -9.04 -2.62
C PHE A 184 -19.15 -9.98 -1.44
N THR A 185 -20.03 -10.95 -1.67
CA THR A 185 -20.43 -11.96 -0.68
C THR A 185 -19.54 -13.19 -0.72
N GLU A 186 -18.77 -13.29 -1.79
CA GLU A 186 -17.86 -14.35 -2.13
C GLU A 186 -16.74 -14.45 -1.08
N SER A 187 -16.55 -15.66 -0.54
CA SER A 187 -15.56 -16.01 0.48
C SER A 187 -14.12 -15.60 0.10
N TYR A 188 -13.81 -15.63 -1.20
CA TYR A 188 -12.50 -15.32 -1.76
C TYR A 188 -12.29 -13.83 -2.06
N ALA A 189 -13.33 -13.00 -2.05
CA ALA A 189 -13.24 -11.58 -2.39
C ALA A 189 -12.11 -10.83 -1.66
N PRO A 190 -11.85 -11.05 -0.36
CA PRO A 190 -10.75 -10.37 0.33
C PRO A 190 -9.35 -10.77 -0.14
N ASN A 191 -9.21 -11.91 -0.79
CA ASN A 191 -7.93 -12.54 -1.10
C ASN A 191 -7.62 -12.57 -2.60
N MET A 192 -8.67 -12.60 -3.43
CA MET A 192 -8.57 -12.78 -4.87
C MET A 192 -9.48 -11.79 -5.59
N PRO A 193 -9.18 -10.48 -5.53
CA PRO A 193 -9.98 -9.47 -6.23
C PRO A 193 -10.02 -9.70 -7.74
N GLU A 194 -8.97 -10.29 -8.33
CA GLU A 194 -8.92 -10.66 -9.74
C GLU A 194 -9.92 -11.75 -10.17
N ALA A 195 -10.51 -12.48 -9.21
CA ALA A 195 -11.54 -13.48 -9.49
C ALA A 195 -12.95 -12.92 -9.34
N LEU A 196 -13.10 -11.60 -9.13
CA LEU A 196 -14.40 -10.95 -9.01
C LEU A 196 -14.87 -10.45 -10.37
N ASP A 197 -16.18 -10.22 -10.46
CA ASP A 197 -16.83 -9.61 -11.62
C ASP A 197 -16.27 -8.19 -11.85
N GLU A 198 -15.63 -8.00 -13.00
CA GLU A 198 -14.90 -6.78 -13.34
C GLU A 198 -15.84 -5.58 -13.55
N GLU A 199 -17.01 -5.78 -14.17
CA GLU A 199 -17.99 -4.71 -14.36
C GLU A 199 -18.51 -4.19 -13.02
N LYS A 200 -18.78 -5.09 -12.08
CA LYS A 200 -19.17 -4.71 -10.71
C LYS A 200 -18.04 -4.04 -9.95
N LEU A 201 -16.79 -4.50 -10.12
CA LEU A 201 -15.64 -3.85 -9.53
C LEU A 201 -15.52 -2.40 -10.00
N ASP A 202 -15.68 -2.16 -11.31
CA ASP A 202 -15.61 -0.82 -11.91
C ASP A 202 -16.71 0.11 -11.38
N GLU A 203 -17.95 -0.39 -11.26
CA GLU A 203 -19.06 0.35 -10.66
C GLU A 203 -18.76 0.74 -9.20
N TYR A 204 -18.33 -0.24 -8.39
CA TYR A 204 -18.01 -0.01 -6.99
C TYR A 204 -16.80 0.89 -6.81
N PHE A 205 -15.80 0.80 -7.68
CA PHE A 205 -14.66 1.69 -7.70
C PHE A 205 -15.11 3.12 -7.91
N MET A 206 -15.86 3.40 -8.98
CA MET A 206 -16.36 4.75 -9.27
C MET A 206 -17.19 5.31 -8.12
N ARG A 207 -18.05 4.49 -7.51
CA ARG A 207 -18.82 4.90 -6.34
C ARG A 207 -17.94 5.27 -5.14
N GLN A 208 -16.90 4.48 -4.84
CA GLN A 208 -15.99 4.79 -3.73
C GLN A 208 -15.05 5.95 -4.03
N PHE A 209 -14.64 6.09 -5.29
CA PHE A 209 -13.85 7.21 -5.76
C PHE A 209 -14.59 8.54 -5.54
N CYS A 210 -15.83 8.65 -6.01
CA CYS A 210 -16.65 9.86 -5.81
C CYS A 210 -16.93 10.13 -4.33
N ARG A 211 -17.12 9.07 -3.52
CA ARG A 211 -17.29 9.20 -2.06
C ARG A 211 -16.04 9.79 -1.40
N LEU A 212 -14.85 9.31 -1.76
CA LEU A 212 -13.59 9.83 -1.22
C LEU A 212 -13.32 11.26 -1.69
N ASP A 213 -13.61 11.58 -2.95
CA ASP A 213 -13.46 12.94 -3.47
C ASP A 213 -14.36 13.95 -2.73
N SER A 214 -15.56 13.52 -2.34
CA SER A 214 -16.52 14.33 -1.60
C SER A 214 -16.32 14.33 -0.08
N ASP A 215 -15.34 13.60 0.46
CA ASP A 215 -15.14 13.42 1.89
C ASP A 215 -14.44 14.66 2.53
N PRO A 216 -15.15 15.47 3.35
CA PRO A 216 -14.57 16.67 3.94
C PRO A 216 -13.52 16.36 5.00
N HIS A 217 -13.62 15.20 5.66
CA HIS A 217 -12.65 14.79 6.67
C HIS A 217 -11.34 14.37 6.01
N PHE A 218 -11.42 13.64 4.89
CA PHE A 218 -10.24 13.30 4.10
C PHE A 218 -9.53 14.55 3.57
N TRP A 219 -10.27 15.54 3.07
CA TRP A 219 -9.71 16.77 2.49
C TRP A 219 -9.49 17.91 3.49
N SER A 220 -9.53 17.63 4.80
CA SER A 220 -9.36 18.65 5.84
C SER A 220 -8.07 19.46 5.65
N GLY A 221 -8.20 20.79 5.67
CA GLY A 221 -7.08 21.73 5.51
C GLY A 221 -6.66 22.04 4.06
N VAL A 222 -7.32 21.45 3.05
CA VAL A 222 -7.03 21.69 1.63
C VAL A 222 -8.08 22.61 1.00
N GLU A 223 -7.62 23.62 0.26
CA GLU A 223 -8.50 24.45 -0.56
C GLU A 223 -8.87 23.72 -1.86
N ARG A 224 -10.16 23.45 -2.02
CA ARG A 224 -10.71 22.72 -3.18
C ARG A 224 -11.11 23.73 -4.27
N THR A 225 -10.58 23.55 -5.48
CA THR A 225 -10.82 24.45 -6.64
C THR A 225 -11.95 23.95 -7.56
N GLY A 226 -12.75 22.98 -7.10
CA GLY A 226 -13.79 22.32 -7.91
C GLY A 226 -13.27 21.36 -8.98
N ARG A 227 -11.95 21.30 -9.21
CA ARG A 227 -11.30 20.29 -10.05
C ARG A 227 -10.88 19.10 -9.21
N LEU A 228 -10.86 17.93 -9.85
CA LEU A 228 -10.34 16.71 -9.25
C LEU A 228 -8.84 16.90 -8.93
N PRO A 229 -8.40 16.64 -7.68
CA PRO A 229 -6.99 16.75 -7.32
C PRO A 229 -6.12 15.79 -8.15
N GLU A 230 -4.92 16.25 -8.53
CA GLU A 230 -3.97 15.45 -9.32
C GLU A 230 -3.65 14.10 -8.64
N TYR A 231 -3.61 14.07 -7.30
CA TYR A 231 -3.40 12.86 -6.51
C TYR A 231 -4.47 11.79 -6.76
N LEU A 232 -5.73 12.19 -6.94
CA LEU A 232 -6.84 11.27 -7.22
C LEU A 232 -6.88 10.85 -8.69
N VAL A 233 -6.54 11.75 -9.63
CA VAL A 233 -6.45 11.42 -11.07
C VAL A 233 -5.54 10.20 -11.29
N ARG A 234 -4.42 10.15 -10.57
CA ARG A 234 -3.52 9.00 -10.62
C ARG A 234 -4.19 7.67 -10.25
N TYR A 235 -5.12 7.66 -9.30
CA TYR A 235 -5.83 6.43 -8.93
C TYR A 235 -6.82 5.97 -10.00
N LEU A 236 -7.40 6.89 -10.79
CA LEU A 236 -8.17 6.51 -11.98
C LEU A 236 -7.26 5.83 -13.02
N ILE A 237 -6.10 6.43 -13.30
CA ILE A 237 -5.11 5.87 -14.23
C ILE A 237 -4.64 4.49 -13.76
N MET A 238 -4.25 4.36 -12.48
CA MET A 238 -3.80 3.09 -11.91
C MET A 238 -4.87 1.98 -11.95
N TYR A 239 -6.15 2.34 -12.00
CA TYR A 239 -7.25 1.38 -12.02
C TYR A 239 -7.68 0.98 -13.44
N PHE A 240 -7.89 1.96 -14.32
CA PHE A 240 -8.44 1.72 -15.66
C PHE A 240 -7.37 1.39 -16.71
N ASP A 241 -6.16 1.95 -16.60
CA ASP A 241 -5.11 1.74 -17.61
C ASP A 241 -4.32 0.44 -17.35
N TYR A 242 -4.57 -0.23 -16.22
CA TYR A 242 -3.86 -1.44 -15.82
C TYR A 242 -4.84 -2.56 -15.50
N ALA A 243 -4.58 -3.76 -16.00
CA ALA A 243 -5.38 -4.94 -15.72
C ALA A 243 -4.77 -5.80 -14.60
N PHE A 244 -5.56 -6.73 -14.06
CA PHE A 244 -5.00 -7.82 -13.28
C PHE A 244 -4.03 -8.64 -14.15
N PRO A 245 -2.95 -9.19 -13.57
CA PRO A 245 -1.95 -9.91 -14.35
C PRO A 245 -2.55 -11.13 -15.08
N ALA A 246 -2.48 -11.12 -16.42
CA ALA A 246 -2.83 -12.27 -17.25
C ALA A 246 -1.87 -13.47 -17.01
N ARG A 247 -2.28 -14.67 -17.48
CA ARG A 247 -1.70 -16.03 -17.27
C ARG A 247 -0.19 -16.20 -16.99
N SER A 248 0.71 -15.36 -17.50
CA SER A 248 2.15 -15.41 -17.18
C SER A 248 2.48 -14.92 -15.77
N GLY A 249 1.76 -13.89 -15.28
CA GLY A 249 1.86 -13.39 -13.91
C GLY A 249 1.11 -14.26 -12.90
N TRP A 250 0.33 -15.25 -13.36
CA TRP A 250 -0.49 -16.08 -12.47
C TRP A 250 0.33 -17.08 -11.65
N GLU A 251 1.45 -17.58 -12.20
CA GLU A 251 2.38 -18.40 -11.43
C GLU A 251 3.16 -17.58 -10.39
N GLU A 252 3.56 -16.36 -10.73
CA GLU A 252 4.23 -15.41 -9.83
C GLU A 252 3.28 -14.91 -8.73
N TYR A 253 2.03 -14.62 -9.11
CA TYR A 253 0.95 -14.32 -8.19
C TYR A 253 0.73 -15.48 -7.22
N LEU A 254 0.57 -16.71 -7.73
CA LEU A 254 0.33 -17.87 -6.87
C LEU A 254 1.50 -18.07 -5.91
N ARG A 255 2.75 -17.83 -6.35
CA ARG A 255 3.91 -17.78 -5.45
C ARG A 255 3.76 -16.69 -4.39
N SER A 256 3.48 -15.44 -4.75
CA SER A 256 3.30 -14.32 -3.80
C SER A 256 2.14 -14.51 -2.81
N PHE A 257 1.01 -15.06 -3.27
CA PHE A 257 -0.14 -15.45 -2.46
C PHE A 257 0.20 -16.60 -1.50
N MET A 258 1.05 -17.52 -1.93
CA MET A 258 1.53 -18.60 -1.08
C MET A 258 2.59 -18.14 -0.06
N ASP A 259 3.43 -17.17 -0.43
CA ASP A 259 4.57 -16.65 0.34
C ASP A 259 4.17 -15.59 1.37
N SER A 260 3.07 -14.87 1.15
CA SER A 260 2.48 -13.89 2.08
C SER A 260 1.89 -14.50 3.36
N ARG A 261 2.08 -15.80 3.60
CA ARG A 261 1.59 -16.55 4.76
C ARG A 261 2.54 -16.55 5.96
N ARG A 262 2.81 -15.35 6.51
CA ARG A 262 3.18 -15.24 7.94
C ARG A 262 2.00 -14.63 8.68
N HIS A 263 1.15 -15.53 9.18
CA HIS A 263 0.00 -15.30 10.08
C HIS A 263 -1.36 -15.03 9.42
N THR A 264 -2.16 -16.10 9.25
CA THR A 264 -3.60 -16.02 8.99
C THR A 264 -4.36 -16.34 10.29
N PRO A 265 -5.13 -15.41 10.86
CA PRO A 265 -6.01 -15.71 11.96
C PRO A 265 -7.22 -16.54 11.51
N PRO A 266 -7.80 -17.41 12.37
CA PRO A 266 -8.94 -18.21 12.00
C PRO A 266 -10.18 -17.33 11.78
N ARG A 267 -10.78 -17.41 10.59
CA ARG A 267 -12.17 -16.99 10.37
C ARG A 267 -13.13 -18.15 10.66
N SER A 268 -14.22 -17.86 11.38
CA SER A 268 -15.38 -18.73 11.54
C SER A 268 -16.27 -18.63 10.30
N GLY A 269 -16.05 -19.51 9.33
CA GLY A 269 -16.89 -19.67 8.14
C GLY A 269 -17.14 -21.15 7.87
N ARG A 270 -18.30 -21.43 7.24
CA ARG A 270 -18.89 -22.75 6.94
C ARG A 270 -17.84 -23.79 6.54
N ARG A 271 -17.74 -24.88 7.31
CA ARG A 271 -16.82 -26.00 7.04
C ARG A 271 -17.26 -26.72 5.78
N VAL A 272 -16.43 -26.71 4.74
CA VAL A 272 -16.59 -27.61 3.59
C VAL A 272 -16.23 -29.02 4.07
N SER A 273 -17.12 -30.00 3.88
CA SER A 273 -16.84 -31.39 4.25
C SER A 273 -15.74 -31.97 3.35
N LEU A 274 -14.97 -32.92 3.86
CA LEU A 274 -13.91 -33.60 3.09
C LEU A 274 -14.45 -34.22 1.79
N SER A 275 -15.68 -34.75 1.84
CA SER A 275 -16.37 -35.32 0.69
C SER A 275 -16.73 -34.26 -0.35
N ALA A 276 -17.27 -33.11 0.06
CA ALA A 276 -17.57 -32.01 -0.86
C ALA A 276 -16.29 -31.46 -1.51
N ALA A 277 -15.22 -31.31 -0.72
CA ALA A 277 -13.92 -30.90 -1.25
C ALA A 277 -13.37 -31.92 -2.26
N ALA A 278 -13.50 -33.22 -1.98
CA ALA A 278 -13.04 -34.29 -2.88
C ALA A 278 -13.76 -34.25 -4.23
N THR A 279 -15.08 -34.07 -4.22
CA THR A 279 -15.89 -33.88 -5.43
C THR A 279 -15.42 -32.70 -6.26
N VAL A 280 -15.16 -31.55 -5.61
CA VAL A 280 -14.66 -30.33 -6.27
C VAL A 280 -13.27 -30.54 -6.87
N PHE A 281 -12.37 -31.20 -6.15
CA PHE A 281 -11.04 -31.56 -6.70
C PHE A 281 -11.12 -32.65 -7.77
N GLY A 282 -12.24 -33.36 -7.88
CA GLY A 282 -12.43 -34.51 -8.78
C GLY A 282 -11.49 -35.66 -8.45
N ILE A 283 -11.28 -35.93 -7.17
CA ILE A 283 -10.53 -37.08 -6.64
C ILE A 283 -11.33 -37.71 -5.48
N SER A 284 -10.95 -38.91 -5.05
CA SER A 284 -11.63 -39.56 -3.92
C SER A 284 -11.32 -38.86 -2.58
N SER A 285 -12.20 -39.03 -1.59
CA SER A 285 -11.97 -38.49 -0.23
C SER A 285 -10.74 -39.10 0.43
N ALA A 286 -10.46 -40.38 0.15
CA ALA A 286 -9.26 -41.07 0.61
C ALA A 286 -7.98 -40.45 0.03
N GLU A 287 -7.94 -40.24 -1.29
CA GLU A 287 -6.82 -39.56 -1.95
C GLU A 287 -6.64 -38.14 -1.44
N LEU A 288 -7.72 -37.36 -1.32
CA LEU A 288 -7.64 -35.98 -0.82
C LEU A 288 -7.12 -35.92 0.61
N SER A 289 -7.48 -36.89 1.46
CA SER A 289 -6.98 -36.99 2.83
C SER A 289 -5.49 -37.32 2.90
N ALA A 290 -5.01 -38.18 2.00
CA ALA A 290 -3.62 -38.65 1.97
C ALA A 290 -2.62 -37.60 1.45
N LEU A 291 -3.07 -36.61 0.66
CA LEU A 291 -2.17 -35.61 0.09
C LEU A 291 -1.41 -34.79 1.15
N GLY A 292 -0.10 -34.66 1.01
CA GLY A 292 0.67 -33.69 1.77
C GLY A 292 0.34 -32.24 1.35
N ARG A 293 0.76 -31.25 2.15
CA ARG A 293 0.59 -29.82 1.82
C ARG A 293 1.17 -29.46 0.44
N LYS A 294 2.33 -30.01 0.08
CA LYS A 294 3.00 -29.78 -1.21
C LYS A 294 2.19 -30.34 -2.38
N GLU A 295 1.57 -31.51 -2.18
CA GLU A 295 0.82 -32.22 -3.21
C GLU A 295 -0.57 -31.59 -3.41
N LEU A 296 -1.23 -31.18 -2.32
CA LEU A 296 -2.47 -30.39 -2.38
C LEU A 296 -2.26 -29.06 -3.14
N LYS A 297 -1.13 -28.37 -2.88
CA LYS A 297 -0.73 -27.17 -3.64
C LYS A 297 -0.52 -27.45 -5.12
N ARG A 298 0.02 -28.62 -5.49
CA ARG A 298 0.23 -29.01 -6.89
C ARG A 298 -1.11 -29.30 -7.57
N LEU A 299 -1.99 -30.04 -6.89
CA LEU A 299 -3.32 -30.38 -7.39
C LEU A 299 -4.18 -29.14 -7.62
N PHE A 300 -4.20 -28.21 -6.65
CA PHE A 300 -4.92 -26.94 -6.78
C PHE A 300 -4.43 -26.16 -8.01
N ARG A 301 -3.12 -26.00 -8.19
CA ARG A 301 -2.55 -25.31 -9.37
C ARG A 301 -2.97 -25.96 -10.69
N GLN A 302 -3.00 -27.29 -10.74
CA GLN A 302 -3.38 -28.01 -11.95
C GLN A 302 -4.87 -27.81 -12.29
N LYS A 303 -5.76 -27.84 -11.28
CA LYS A 303 -7.21 -27.68 -11.46
C LYS A 303 -7.60 -26.21 -11.71
N ALA A 304 -6.99 -25.26 -10.98
CA ALA A 304 -7.20 -23.83 -11.17
C ALA A 304 -6.82 -23.37 -12.57
N ARG A 305 -5.76 -23.95 -13.17
CA ARG A 305 -5.39 -23.70 -14.58
C ARG A 305 -6.43 -24.18 -15.60
N LYS A 306 -7.20 -25.22 -15.26
CA LYS A 306 -8.22 -25.81 -16.15
C LYS A 306 -9.56 -25.09 -16.04
N LEU A 307 -9.93 -24.66 -14.83
CA LEU A 307 -11.25 -24.10 -14.52
C LEU A 307 -11.30 -22.56 -14.60
N HIS A 308 -10.22 -21.90 -15.02
CA HIS A 308 -10.16 -20.43 -15.04
C HIS A 308 -11.16 -19.82 -16.05
N PRO A 309 -11.89 -18.75 -15.67
CA PRO A 309 -12.85 -18.05 -16.54
C PRO A 309 -12.27 -17.60 -17.89
N ASP A 310 -11.05 -17.04 -17.91
CA ASP A 310 -10.34 -16.66 -19.15
C ASP A 310 -10.01 -17.82 -20.12
N ARG A 311 -10.31 -19.07 -19.77
CA ARG A 311 -10.21 -20.25 -20.66
C ARG A 311 -11.58 -20.80 -21.06
N GLY A 312 -12.66 -20.05 -20.83
CA GLY A 312 -14.03 -20.57 -20.95
C GLY A 312 -14.43 -21.49 -19.81
N GLY A 313 -13.69 -21.43 -18.68
CA GLY A 313 -14.02 -22.19 -17.47
C GLY A 313 -15.22 -21.58 -16.74
N ASN A 314 -15.98 -22.42 -16.04
CA ASN A 314 -17.11 -21.94 -15.26
C ASN A 314 -16.61 -21.24 -13.98
N HIS A 315 -16.98 -19.97 -13.84
CA HIS A 315 -16.67 -19.13 -12.68
C HIS A 315 -17.06 -19.80 -11.35
N GLU A 316 -18.26 -20.36 -11.24
CA GLU A 316 -18.75 -21.04 -10.02
C GLU A 316 -17.90 -22.28 -9.65
N GLN A 317 -17.42 -23.02 -10.66
CA GLN A 317 -16.56 -24.18 -10.43
C GLN A 317 -15.17 -23.77 -9.93
N PHE A 318 -14.67 -22.61 -10.39
CA PHE A 318 -13.43 -22.03 -9.89
C PHE A 318 -13.58 -21.56 -8.43
N VAL A 319 -14.70 -20.91 -8.10
CA VAL A 319 -15.06 -20.52 -6.73
C VAL A 319 -15.07 -21.73 -5.80
N ALA A 320 -15.79 -22.79 -6.18
CA ALA A 320 -15.87 -24.01 -5.39
C ALA A 320 -14.47 -24.62 -5.14
N LEU A 321 -13.61 -24.61 -6.16
CA LEU A 321 -12.22 -25.10 -6.05
C LEU A 321 -11.37 -24.28 -5.07
N ALA A 322 -11.47 -22.96 -5.10
CA ALA A 322 -10.76 -22.08 -4.20
C ALA A 322 -11.19 -22.29 -2.74
N ASP A 323 -12.50 -22.42 -2.49
CA ASP A 323 -13.06 -22.68 -1.17
C ASP A 323 -12.62 -24.03 -0.60
N ALA A 324 -12.74 -25.09 -1.39
CA ALA A 324 -12.29 -26.42 -1.01
C ALA A 324 -10.79 -26.44 -0.68
N TYR A 325 -9.97 -25.71 -1.44
CA TYR A 325 -8.53 -25.61 -1.19
C TYR A 325 -8.20 -24.90 0.13
N GLN A 326 -8.84 -23.76 0.41
CA GLN A 326 -8.60 -23.01 1.64
C GLN A 326 -8.99 -23.82 2.88
N GLU A 327 -10.11 -24.52 2.83
CA GLU A 327 -10.55 -25.36 3.95
C GLU A 327 -9.63 -26.56 4.17
N MET A 328 -9.17 -27.20 3.09
CA MET A 328 -8.23 -28.33 3.18
C MET A 328 -6.85 -27.92 3.70
N LEU A 329 -6.39 -26.71 3.42
CA LEU A 329 -5.16 -26.17 4.01
C LEU A 329 -5.29 -25.94 5.52
N ARG A 330 -6.49 -25.54 5.98
CA ARG A 330 -6.78 -25.31 7.40
C ARG A 330 -6.77 -26.61 8.19
N THR A 331 -7.43 -27.65 7.70
CA THR A 331 -7.47 -28.97 8.37
C THR A 331 -6.09 -29.65 8.41
N LYS A 332 -5.25 -29.41 7.40
CA LYS A 332 -3.85 -29.88 7.36
C LYS A 332 -2.86 -28.96 8.09
N ALA A 333 -3.31 -27.94 8.82
CA ALA A 333 -2.45 -27.07 9.63
C ALA A 333 -2.21 -27.57 11.06
N GLY A 334 -2.83 -28.68 11.47
CA GLY A 334 -2.70 -29.28 12.80
C GLY A 334 -2.18 -30.74 12.81
N LYS A 335 -1.66 -31.26 11.70
CA LYS A 335 -0.93 -32.54 11.69
C LYS A 335 0.52 -32.28 11.25
N PRO A 336 1.51 -32.82 11.97
CA PRO A 336 2.94 -32.55 11.74
C PRO A 336 3.38 -32.86 10.31
#